data_AF-A0A6J4RKS8-F1
#
_entry.id   AF-A0A6J4RKS8-F1
#
_cell.length_a   1.000
_cell.length_b   1.000
_cell.length_c   1.000
_cell.angle_alpha   90.00
_cell.angle_beta   90.00
_cell.angle_gamma   90.00
#
_symmetry.space_group_name_H-M   'P 1'
#
loop_
_entity.id
_entity.type
_entity.pdbx_description
1 polymer ?
#
loop_
_entity_poly.entity_id
_entity_poly.type
_entity_poly.pdbx_seq_one_letter_code
_entity_poly.pdbx_strand_id
1 'polypeptide(L)'
;MAGDFAVAACQSDTENNSTTAFGEFKTRGMQFDRACAPNGDGERGLITANKPRHGGELKYRSRSVATISAPPGTVITHFRWVGHMGRDDCRWGVELFADLLSGKQLTIKRERRTKRELRAGRCRQQALFKPAATATRADAAEFNGVATRIVQRVICQGKPTCSSHGKNFIRTLKADWRIADVRAPSVTITPGTPLADGAWVSGEQPLGYDAHDNVGVRTATAVTTSKNASSDERTCAMATKEAFAMPELCPNGAGQITVNTRRSDEGTQQLVVRAQDTAGNLGDSAPVTARIDNYAPPQVPVTVEGGEHWRNRNDYALSWVNPPEGDRAPIVAATYKLCTAADGNCSQAERPGVGIA
;
A
#
# COMPACT_ATOMS: atom_id res chain seq x y z
N MET A 1 0.39 -16.89 -7.18
CA MET A 1 1.41 -16.17 -7.97
C MET A 1 1.94 -15.06 -7.08
N ALA A 2 3.24 -14.76 -7.11
CA ALA A 2 3.77 -13.63 -6.34
C ALA A 2 3.31 -12.32 -6.99
N GLY A 3 2.76 -11.40 -6.21
CA GLY A 3 2.53 -10.03 -6.62
C GLY A 3 3.86 -9.27 -6.77
N ASP A 4 3.87 -8.19 -7.55
CA ASP A 4 5.01 -7.29 -7.67
C ASP A 4 4.58 -5.82 -7.75
N PHE A 5 5.44 -4.93 -7.26
CA PHE A 5 5.23 -3.49 -7.37
C PHE A 5 6.55 -2.75 -7.64
N ALA A 6 6.41 -1.56 -8.21
CA ALA A 6 7.55 -0.69 -8.51
C ALA A 6 7.79 0.30 -7.36
N VAL A 7 9.05 0.63 -7.14
CA VAL A 7 9.50 1.70 -6.25
C VAL A 7 10.42 2.62 -7.03
N ALA A 8 10.33 3.91 -6.76
CA ALA A 8 11.16 4.93 -7.38
C ALA A 8 11.83 5.82 -6.33
N ALA A 9 13.04 6.26 -6.63
CA ALA A 9 13.81 7.18 -5.79
C ALA A 9 14.68 8.13 -6.62
N CYS A 10 15.15 9.19 -5.98
CA CYS A 10 15.84 10.29 -6.63
C CYS A 10 15.05 10.78 -7.84
N GLN A 11 15.68 11.08 -8.98
CA GLN A 11 14.95 11.63 -10.13
C GLN A 11 14.04 10.60 -10.85
N SER A 12 13.95 9.35 -10.37
CA SER A 12 12.87 8.44 -10.77
C SER A 12 11.58 8.71 -9.98
N ASP A 13 11.68 9.24 -8.77
CA ASP A 13 10.57 9.81 -8.00
C ASP A 13 10.37 11.26 -8.47
N THR A 14 9.42 11.44 -9.38
CA THR A 14 9.18 12.75 -10.01
C THR A 14 8.41 13.71 -9.11
N GLU A 15 7.77 13.22 -8.05
CA GLU A 15 7.01 14.03 -7.12
C GLU A 15 7.92 14.65 -6.05
N ASN A 16 8.77 13.82 -5.41
CA ASN A 16 9.49 14.22 -4.20
C ASN A 16 11.01 14.09 -4.31
N ASN A 17 11.53 13.45 -5.36
CA ASN A 17 12.95 13.09 -5.49
C ASN A 17 13.51 12.36 -4.24
N SER A 18 12.69 11.51 -3.63
CA SER A 18 12.94 10.96 -2.30
C SER A 18 14.23 10.15 -2.24
N THR A 19 14.86 10.16 -1.07
CA THR A 19 16.02 9.33 -0.75
C THR A 19 15.78 8.42 0.45
N THR A 20 14.57 8.42 1.00
CA THR A 20 14.23 7.73 2.26
C THR A 20 14.40 6.21 2.17
N ALA A 21 14.29 5.63 0.97
CA ALA A 21 14.58 4.22 0.71
C ALA A 21 16.04 3.81 0.97
N PHE A 22 16.97 4.77 0.98
CA PHE A 22 18.39 4.50 1.15
C PHE A 22 18.81 4.63 2.63
N GLY A 23 19.16 3.51 3.24
CA GLY A 23 19.92 3.48 4.48
C GLY A 23 21.35 3.98 4.26
N GLU A 24 21.88 4.77 5.20
CA GLU A 24 23.22 5.34 5.11
C GLU A 24 24.19 4.80 6.17
N PHE A 25 25.45 4.66 5.79
CA PHE A 25 26.55 4.42 6.72
C PHE A 25 27.83 5.08 6.21
N LYS A 26 28.55 5.79 7.07
CA LYS A 26 29.85 6.37 6.74
C LYS A 26 30.81 6.32 7.92
N THR A 27 32.08 6.00 7.65
CA THR A 27 33.16 6.15 8.64
C THR A 27 33.67 7.59 8.67
N ARG A 28 34.46 7.97 9.70
CA ARG A 28 35.14 9.27 9.74
C ARG A 28 35.96 9.52 8.47
N GLY A 29 35.91 10.74 7.95
CA GLY A 29 36.58 11.15 6.70
C GLY A 29 35.84 10.74 5.41
N MET A 30 34.69 10.08 5.54
CA MET A 30 33.82 9.75 4.41
C MET A 30 32.64 10.72 4.30
N GLN A 31 32.00 10.73 3.13
CA GLN A 31 30.93 11.63 2.73
C GLN A 31 29.71 10.83 2.26
N PHE A 32 28.54 11.33 2.65
CA PHE A 32 27.24 10.84 2.20
C PHE A 32 26.33 12.05 2.06
N ASP A 33 25.82 12.31 0.85
CA ASP A 33 24.94 13.46 0.58
C ASP A 33 23.64 13.01 -0.09
N ARG A 34 22.55 13.66 0.30
CA ARG A 34 21.19 13.45 -0.21
C ARG A 34 20.74 14.70 -0.97
N ALA A 35 21.09 14.79 -2.25
CA ALA A 35 20.82 15.97 -3.05
C ALA A 35 20.06 15.63 -4.36
N CYS A 36 19.14 14.66 -4.31
CA CYS A 36 18.56 14.08 -5.52
C CYS A 36 17.68 15.01 -6.36
N ALA A 37 17.10 16.05 -5.76
CA ALA A 37 16.40 17.09 -6.51
C ALA A 37 17.32 17.67 -7.61
N PRO A 38 16.86 17.82 -8.86
CA PRO A 38 17.70 18.21 -9.99
C PRO A 38 18.21 19.65 -9.89
N ASN A 39 17.45 20.51 -9.21
CA ASN A 39 17.77 21.92 -9.00
C ASN A 39 18.40 22.14 -7.62
N GLY A 40 19.26 23.14 -7.52
CA GLY A 40 19.91 23.57 -6.29
C GLY A 40 21.42 23.62 -6.41
N ASP A 41 22.06 24.18 -5.39
CA ASP A 41 23.50 24.37 -5.39
C ASP A 41 24.26 23.06 -5.17
N GLY A 42 25.51 23.05 -5.60
CA GLY A 42 26.45 21.96 -5.40
C GLY A 42 26.17 20.70 -6.24
N GLU A 43 26.82 19.61 -5.86
CA GLU A 43 26.66 18.33 -6.56
C GLU A 43 25.31 17.70 -6.22
N ARG A 44 24.46 17.51 -7.24
CA ARG A 44 23.15 16.86 -7.10
C ARG A 44 23.24 15.33 -7.03
N GLY A 45 22.18 14.62 -6.67
CA GLY A 45 22.15 13.15 -6.57
C GLY A 45 22.43 12.61 -5.18
N LEU A 46 22.38 11.27 -5.05
CA LEU A 46 22.73 10.55 -3.84
C LEU A 46 24.20 10.12 -3.94
N ILE A 47 25.05 10.70 -3.11
CA ILE A 47 26.49 10.61 -3.25
C ILE A 47 27.08 9.83 -2.08
N THR A 48 27.81 8.76 -2.37
CA THR A 48 28.72 8.12 -1.41
C THR A 48 30.14 8.39 -1.86
N ALA A 49 30.99 8.96 -1.00
CA ALA A 49 32.37 9.30 -1.37
C ALA A 49 33.32 9.31 -0.17
N ASN A 50 34.62 9.48 -0.40
CA ASN A 50 35.51 10.07 0.60
C ASN A 50 35.37 11.60 0.62
N LYS A 51 35.65 12.24 1.76
CA LYS A 51 35.83 13.70 1.80
C LYS A 51 37.19 14.05 1.18
N PRO A 52 37.23 14.90 0.13
CA PRO A 52 38.50 15.35 -0.45
C PRO A 52 39.35 16.10 0.57
N ARG A 53 40.67 15.89 0.52
CA ARG A 53 41.71 16.51 1.37
C ARG A 53 41.53 16.31 2.89
N HIS A 54 40.65 15.42 3.33
CA HIS A 54 40.48 15.13 4.75
C HIS A 54 41.66 14.29 5.27
N GLY A 55 42.63 14.96 5.90
CA GLY A 55 43.79 14.33 6.55
C GLY A 55 44.80 13.68 5.59
N GLY A 56 44.70 13.93 4.27
CA GLY A 56 45.58 13.40 3.22
C GLY A 56 45.38 11.91 2.90
N GLU A 57 45.10 11.10 3.92
CA GLU A 57 44.88 9.66 3.79
C GLU A 57 43.75 9.15 4.70
N LEU A 58 43.13 8.04 4.29
CA LEU A 58 42.10 7.33 5.05
C LEU A 58 42.51 5.88 5.28
N LYS A 59 42.20 5.37 6.47
CA LYS A 59 42.58 4.02 6.89
C LYS A 59 41.91 2.95 6.03
N TYR A 60 42.57 1.81 5.89
CA TYR A 60 41.97 0.60 5.33
C TYR A 60 40.57 0.34 5.93
N ARG A 61 39.60 0.00 5.07
CA ARG A 61 38.16 -0.18 5.39
C ARG A 61 37.35 1.07 5.73
N SER A 62 37.93 2.28 5.69
CA SER A 62 37.13 3.51 5.64
C SER A 62 36.14 3.43 4.48
N ARG A 63 34.84 3.66 4.75
CA ARG A 63 33.77 3.41 3.77
C ARG A 63 32.58 4.37 3.90
N SER A 64 31.94 4.64 2.76
CA SER A 64 30.62 5.26 2.65
C SER A 64 29.71 4.31 1.88
N VAL A 65 28.48 4.12 2.36
CA VAL A 65 27.55 3.11 1.86
C VAL A 65 26.14 3.69 1.80
N ALA A 66 25.44 3.50 0.67
CA ALA A 66 24.00 3.61 0.55
C ALA A 66 23.41 2.22 0.32
N THR A 67 22.36 1.85 1.04
CA THR A 67 21.73 0.54 0.93
C THR A 67 20.23 0.68 0.70
N ILE A 68 19.69 -0.02 -0.29
CA ILE A 68 18.27 -0.34 -0.40
C ILE A 68 18.09 -1.76 0.14
N SER A 69 17.12 -1.98 1.02
CA SER A 69 16.79 -3.31 1.53
C SER A 69 15.35 -3.64 1.15
N ALA A 70 15.13 -4.86 0.65
CA ALA A 70 13.80 -5.39 0.49
C ALA A 70 13.13 -5.49 1.88
N PRO A 71 11.84 -5.11 2.02
CA PRO A 71 11.07 -5.43 3.22
C PRO A 71 11.21 -6.92 3.58
N PRO A 72 11.18 -7.28 4.88
CA PRO A 72 11.22 -8.70 5.28
C PRO A 72 10.20 -9.52 4.49
N GLY A 73 10.57 -10.74 4.09
CA GLY A 73 9.72 -11.65 3.30
C GLY A 73 9.55 -11.30 1.83
N THR A 74 10.15 -10.21 1.34
CA THR A 74 10.13 -9.82 -0.08
C THR A 74 11.52 -9.87 -0.71
N VAL A 75 11.59 -9.73 -2.03
CA VAL A 75 12.84 -9.70 -2.79
C VAL A 75 12.82 -8.62 -3.87
N ILE A 76 13.97 -8.02 -4.14
CA ILE A 76 14.19 -7.15 -5.29
C ILE A 76 14.43 -8.02 -6.51
N THR A 77 13.59 -7.88 -7.53
CA THR A 77 13.64 -8.69 -8.76
C THR A 77 14.30 -7.96 -9.92
N HIS A 78 14.11 -6.65 -9.97
CA HIS A 78 14.68 -5.76 -10.97
C HIS A 78 15.20 -4.51 -10.28
N PHE A 79 16.33 -3.97 -10.73
CA PHE A 79 16.82 -2.66 -10.28
C PHE A 79 17.49 -1.95 -11.44
N ARG A 80 17.04 -0.72 -11.71
CA ARG A 80 17.58 0.17 -12.72
C ARG A 80 18.24 1.36 -12.04
N TRP A 81 19.42 1.70 -12.53
CA TRP A 81 20.25 2.75 -11.97
C TRP A 81 20.82 3.62 -13.07
N VAL A 82 20.83 4.93 -12.85
CA VAL A 82 21.57 5.89 -13.67
C VAL A 82 22.41 6.76 -12.76
N GLY A 83 23.69 6.88 -13.08
CA GLY A 83 24.59 7.70 -12.30
C GLY A 83 26.03 7.65 -12.77
N HIS A 84 26.92 8.19 -11.96
CA HIS A 84 28.34 8.28 -12.26
C HIS A 84 29.18 7.67 -11.15
N MET A 85 30.31 7.09 -11.54
CA MET A 85 31.29 6.50 -10.64
C MET A 85 32.66 7.05 -11.02
N GLY A 86 33.50 7.33 -10.04
CA GLY A 86 34.82 7.89 -10.29
C GLY A 86 35.78 7.61 -9.15
N ARG A 87 37.07 7.50 -9.47
CA ARG A 87 38.15 7.36 -8.50
C ARG A 87 39.45 8.00 -8.98
N ASP A 88 40.16 8.63 -8.07
CA ASP A 88 41.50 9.20 -8.28
C ASP A 88 42.61 8.26 -7.80
N ASP A 89 42.31 7.40 -6.81
CA ASP A 89 43.27 6.43 -6.28
C ASP A 89 42.73 5.01 -6.48
N CYS A 90 43.50 4.18 -7.20
CA CYS A 90 43.11 2.82 -7.55
C CYS A 90 42.95 1.88 -6.34
N ARG A 91 43.45 2.28 -5.16
CA ARG A 91 43.25 1.58 -3.89
C ARG A 91 41.82 1.67 -3.36
N TRP A 92 40.98 2.55 -3.93
CA TRP A 92 39.56 2.60 -3.63
C TRP A 92 38.76 1.56 -4.41
N GLY A 93 37.89 0.85 -3.70
CA GLY A 93 36.78 0.11 -4.26
C GLY A 93 35.58 1.04 -4.43
N VAL A 94 35.05 1.11 -5.65
CA VAL A 94 33.89 1.91 -6.03
C VAL A 94 32.94 0.97 -6.76
N GLU A 95 31.92 0.50 -6.05
CA GLU A 95 31.11 -0.67 -6.40
C GLU A 95 29.61 -0.43 -6.15
N LEU A 96 28.80 -0.86 -7.10
CA LEU A 96 27.36 -1.03 -7.01
C LEU A 96 27.07 -2.52 -7.18
N PHE A 97 26.41 -3.14 -6.21
CA PHE A 97 26.20 -4.59 -6.21
C PHE A 97 24.88 -4.98 -5.53
N ALA A 98 24.44 -6.21 -5.80
CA ALA A 98 23.31 -6.85 -5.14
C ALA A 98 23.80 -7.92 -4.18
N ASP A 99 23.25 -7.96 -2.97
CA ASP A 99 23.33 -9.13 -2.10
C ASP A 99 22.15 -10.05 -2.45
N LEU A 100 22.47 -11.18 -3.08
CA LEU A 100 21.48 -12.14 -3.54
C LEU A 100 20.86 -12.91 -2.36
N LEU A 101 19.64 -13.39 -2.53
CA LEU A 101 19.00 -14.27 -1.55
C LEU A 101 19.82 -15.55 -1.26
N SER A 102 20.62 -16.00 -2.23
CA SER A 102 21.56 -17.12 -2.06
C SER A 102 22.76 -16.84 -1.14
N GLY A 103 22.90 -15.61 -0.61
CA GLY A 103 24.04 -15.16 0.17
C GLY A 103 25.27 -14.76 -0.68
N LYS A 104 25.19 -14.88 -2.02
CA LYS A 104 26.25 -14.43 -2.93
C LYS A 104 26.10 -12.95 -3.25
N GLN A 105 27.22 -12.29 -3.50
CA GLN A 105 27.26 -10.91 -3.98
C GLN A 105 27.38 -10.89 -5.51
N LEU A 106 26.50 -10.16 -6.20
CA LEU A 106 26.59 -9.92 -7.64
C LEU A 106 26.97 -8.47 -7.91
N THR A 107 28.08 -8.24 -8.60
CA THR A 107 28.44 -6.88 -9.03
C THR A 107 27.53 -6.42 -10.16
N ILE A 108 26.79 -5.33 -9.93
CA ILE A 108 25.95 -4.67 -10.93
C ILE A 108 26.83 -3.75 -11.78
N LYS A 109 27.60 -2.89 -11.11
CA LYS A 109 28.55 -1.98 -11.76
C LYS A 109 29.73 -1.72 -10.85
N ARG A 110 30.91 -1.57 -11.45
CA ARG A 110 32.12 -1.20 -10.71
C ARG A 110 33.02 -0.37 -11.60
N GLU A 111 33.79 0.51 -10.98
CA GLU A 111 34.78 1.28 -11.70
C GLU A 111 35.95 0.37 -12.14
N ARG A 112 36.04 0.09 -13.44
CA ARG A 112 37.00 -0.87 -14.01
C ARG A 112 38.39 -0.24 -14.12
N ARG A 113 39.44 -1.07 -13.97
CA ARG A 113 40.84 -0.65 -14.11
C ARG A 113 41.34 -1.09 -15.48
N THR A 114 42.11 -0.24 -16.15
CA THR A 114 42.98 -0.70 -17.23
C THR A 114 44.25 -1.35 -16.65
N LYS A 115 44.86 -2.28 -17.41
CA LYS A 115 46.17 -2.86 -17.03
C LYS A 115 47.25 -1.78 -16.84
N ARG A 116 47.13 -0.64 -17.54
CA ARG A 116 48.05 0.50 -17.46
C ARG A 116 47.91 1.27 -16.16
N GLU A 117 46.69 1.53 -15.70
CA GLU A 117 46.43 2.21 -14.41
C GLU A 117 46.86 1.38 -13.21
N LEU A 118 46.65 0.06 -13.28
CA LEU A 118 47.15 -0.88 -12.28
C LEU A 118 48.67 -0.80 -12.11
N ARG A 119 49.41 -0.64 -13.21
CA ARG A 119 50.88 -0.53 -13.20
C ARG A 119 51.38 0.85 -12.76
N ALA A 120 50.62 1.91 -13.01
CA ALA A 120 51.00 3.29 -12.71
C ALA A 120 50.65 3.73 -11.27
N GLY A 121 49.88 2.95 -10.53
CA GLY A 121 49.46 3.27 -9.16
C GLY A 121 48.50 4.47 -9.04
N ARG A 122 48.09 5.06 -10.16
CA ARG A 122 47.16 6.20 -10.25
C ARG A 122 46.04 5.86 -11.22
N CYS A 123 44.80 6.10 -10.78
CA CYS A 123 43.63 5.97 -11.63
C CYS A 123 43.30 7.36 -12.14
N ARG A 124 43.14 7.52 -13.46
CA ARG A 124 42.71 8.81 -14.00
C ARG A 124 41.20 8.84 -13.91
N GLN A 125 40.63 9.80 -13.19
CA GLN A 125 39.17 10.00 -13.19
C GLN A 125 38.66 10.08 -14.63
N GLN A 126 37.76 9.17 -14.99
CA GLN A 126 36.89 9.35 -16.14
C GLN A 126 35.57 9.97 -15.64
N ALA A 127 35.20 11.07 -16.30
CA ALA A 127 33.93 11.81 -16.22
C ALA A 127 33.80 12.96 -15.20
N LEU A 128 33.68 14.16 -15.79
CA LEU A 128 33.07 15.38 -15.27
C LEU A 128 31.66 15.11 -14.72
N PHE A 129 31.26 15.84 -13.68
CA PHE A 129 29.89 15.81 -13.15
C PHE A 129 28.88 16.26 -14.22
N LYS A 130 28.11 15.32 -14.77
CA LYS A 130 27.06 15.60 -15.75
C LYS A 130 25.66 15.52 -15.11
N PRO A 131 24.65 16.25 -15.62
CA PRO A 131 23.25 16.07 -15.26
C PRO A 131 22.68 14.72 -15.76
N ALA A 132 21.59 14.24 -15.16
CA ALA A 132 20.95 12.98 -15.56
C ALA A 132 20.40 13.02 -17.00
N ALA A 133 19.94 14.20 -17.44
CA ALA A 133 19.42 14.40 -18.79
C ALA A 133 20.49 14.16 -19.90
N THR A 134 21.77 14.21 -19.56
CA THR A 134 22.88 13.96 -20.49
C THR A 134 23.59 12.63 -20.22
N ALA A 135 23.01 11.79 -19.36
CA ALA A 135 23.50 10.45 -19.08
C ALA A 135 23.40 9.56 -20.34
N THR A 136 24.47 8.83 -20.61
CA THR A 136 24.59 7.89 -21.73
C THR A 136 24.26 6.47 -21.28
N ARG A 137 24.19 5.50 -22.21
CA ARG A 137 24.08 4.07 -21.86
C ARG A 137 25.20 3.61 -20.94
N ALA A 138 26.40 4.20 -21.05
CA ALA A 138 27.52 3.87 -20.17
C ALA A 138 27.32 4.34 -18.73
N ASP A 139 26.39 5.27 -18.47
CA ASP A 139 26.02 5.78 -17.14
C ASP A 139 24.90 4.96 -16.49
N ALA A 140 24.19 4.13 -17.27
CA ALA A 140 23.16 3.24 -16.77
C ALA A 140 23.74 1.90 -16.26
N ALA A 141 22.99 1.23 -15.38
CA ALA A 141 23.22 -0.14 -14.96
C ALA A 141 21.88 -0.79 -14.62
N GLU A 142 21.78 -2.10 -14.85
CA GLU A 142 20.58 -2.87 -14.55
C GLU A 142 20.95 -4.16 -13.84
N PHE A 143 20.04 -4.60 -12.99
CA PHE A 143 20.06 -5.87 -12.31
C PHE A 143 18.75 -6.60 -12.56
N ASN A 144 18.85 -7.88 -12.92
CA ASN A 144 17.74 -8.82 -13.00
C ASN A 144 18.15 -10.07 -12.20
N GLY A 145 17.39 -10.43 -11.17
CA GLY A 145 17.74 -11.54 -10.30
C GLY A 145 16.88 -11.58 -9.05
N VAL A 146 17.37 -12.18 -7.97
CA VAL A 146 16.66 -12.24 -6.68
C VAL A 146 17.58 -11.74 -5.58
N ALA A 147 17.41 -10.48 -5.20
CA ALA A 147 18.24 -9.79 -4.23
C ALA A 147 17.48 -9.42 -2.96
N THR A 148 18.16 -9.43 -1.83
CA THR A 148 17.64 -8.90 -0.56
C THR A 148 18.04 -7.45 -0.37
N ARG A 149 19.17 -7.04 -0.96
CA ARG A 149 19.70 -5.67 -0.84
C ARG A 149 20.41 -5.23 -2.11
N ILE A 150 20.35 -3.94 -2.38
CA ILE A 150 21.20 -3.25 -3.35
C ILE A 150 22.10 -2.28 -2.60
N VAL A 151 23.40 -2.33 -2.89
CA VAL A 151 24.43 -1.61 -2.14
C VAL A 151 25.29 -0.78 -3.08
N GLN A 152 25.29 0.52 -2.84
CA GLN A 152 26.26 1.47 -3.37
C GLN A 152 27.37 1.66 -2.33
N ARG A 153 28.65 1.42 -2.70
CA ARG A 153 29.77 1.47 -1.76
C ARG A 153 31.02 2.11 -2.34
N VAL A 154 31.60 3.02 -1.56
CA VAL A 154 32.99 3.48 -1.70
C VAL A 154 33.78 3.03 -0.49
N ILE A 155 34.89 2.31 -0.68
CA ILE A 155 35.68 1.73 0.41
C ILE A 155 37.19 1.78 0.11
N CYS A 156 37.98 2.13 1.12
CA CYS A 156 39.43 2.01 1.03
C CYS A 156 39.86 0.54 1.14
N GLN A 157 40.38 -0.03 0.06
CA GLN A 157 40.84 -1.42 -0.01
C GLN A 157 42.38 -1.54 0.06
N GLY A 158 43.11 -0.45 -0.17
CA GLY A 158 44.57 -0.41 -0.02
C GLY A 158 45.01 -0.44 1.44
N LYS A 159 46.10 -1.17 1.71
CA LYS A 159 46.77 -1.18 3.02
C LYS A 159 48.08 -0.37 2.94
N PRO A 160 48.43 0.41 3.97
CA PRO A 160 47.67 0.64 5.20
C PRO A 160 46.52 1.65 5.01
N THR A 161 46.60 2.49 3.98
CA THR A 161 45.71 3.63 3.73
C THR A 161 45.40 3.79 2.24
N CYS A 162 44.43 4.66 1.94
CA CYS A 162 44.13 5.18 0.62
C CYS A 162 44.20 6.71 0.65
N SER A 163 44.63 7.32 -0.45
CA SER A 163 44.69 8.77 -0.58
C SER A 163 43.29 9.37 -0.53
N SER A 164 43.14 10.46 0.21
CA SER A 164 41.93 11.28 0.25
C SER A 164 42.11 12.63 -0.48
N HIS A 165 43.25 12.90 -1.10
CA HIS A 165 43.50 14.15 -1.82
C HIS A 165 42.49 14.42 -2.94
N GLY A 166 42.13 13.36 -3.67
CA GLY A 166 41.11 13.35 -4.71
C GLY A 166 39.76 12.85 -4.23
N LYS A 167 38.76 12.88 -5.12
CA LYS A 167 37.41 12.39 -4.85
C LYS A 167 37.21 11.01 -5.46
N ASN A 168 36.74 10.06 -4.66
CA ASN A 168 36.35 8.73 -5.08
C ASN A 168 34.90 8.56 -4.68
N PHE A 169 34.02 8.34 -5.66
CA PHE A 169 32.59 8.51 -5.45
C PHE A 169 31.75 7.56 -6.30
N ILE A 170 30.53 7.35 -5.82
CA ILE A 170 29.38 6.92 -6.62
C ILE A 170 28.30 7.97 -6.40
N ARG A 171 27.66 8.36 -7.49
CA ARG A 171 26.60 9.36 -7.53
C ARG A 171 25.41 8.73 -8.25
N THR A 172 24.34 8.46 -7.52
CA THR A 172 23.05 8.04 -8.09
C THR A 172 22.24 9.26 -8.47
N LEU A 173 21.72 9.28 -9.70
CA LEU A 173 20.82 10.32 -10.20
C LEU A 173 19.38 9.80 -10.31
N LYS A 174 19.22 8.57 -10.82
CA LYS A 174 17.95 7.86 -10.91
C LYS A 174 18.10 6.45 -10.35
N ALA A 175 17.11 5.99 -9.61
CA ALA A 175 17.01 4.62 -9.15
C ALA A 175 15.54 4.21 -9.08
N ASP A 176 15.21 3.09 -9.70
CA ASP A 176 13.91 2.44 -9.59
C ASP A 176 14.08 0.93 -9.58
N TRP A 177 13.16 0.23 -8.89
CA TRP A 177 13.24 -1.21 -8.72
C TRP A 177 11.88 -1.85 -8.57
N ARG A 178 11.85 -3.16 -8.74
CA ARG A 178 10.66 -4.00 -8.52
C ARG A 178 10.88 -4.86 -7.29
N ILE A 179 9.85 -4.95 -6.46
CA ILE A 179 9.79 -5.82 -5.29
C ILE A 179 8.73 -6.87 -5.56
N ALA A 180 9.08 -8.14 -5.39
CA ALA A 180 8.13 -9.23 -5.42
C ALA A 180 7.77 -9.65 -4.00
N ASP A 181 6.47 -9.83 -3.76
CA ASP A 181 5.90 -10.34 -2.52
C ASP A 181 5.04 -11.58 -2.78
N VAL A 182 5.27 -12.61 -1.98
CA VAL A 182 4.56 -13.88 -2.05
C VAL A 182 3.51 -14.03 -0.95
N ARG A 183 3.52 -13.16 0.05
CA ARG A 183 2.63 -13.26 1.20
C ARG A 183 1.32 -12.54 0.90
N ALA A 184 0.24 -13.14 1.35
CA ALA A 184 -1.08 -12.53 1.28
C ALA A 184 -1.33 -11.70 2.54
N PRO A 185 -2.10 -10.61 2.43
CA PRO A 185 -2.49 -9.83 3.59
C PRO A 185 -3.35 -10.66 4.54
N SER A 186 -3.26 -10.35 5.83
CA SER A 186 -4.19 -10.80 6.85
C SER A 186 -5.27 -9.74 7.09
N VAL A 187 -6.52 -10.15 7.28
CA VAL A 187 -7.62 -9.24 7.53
C VAL A 187 -8.68 -9.86 8.43
N THR A 188 -9.25 -9.05 9.32
CA THR A 188 -10.32 -9.44 10.24
C THR A 188 -11.42 -8.39 10.25
N ILE A 189 -12.67 -8.82 10.27
CA ILE A 189 -13.81 -7.93 10.48
C ILE A 189 -13.89 -7.59 11.97
N THR A 190 -13.93 -6.30 12.31
CA THR A 190 -14.06 -5.88 13.71
C THR A 190 -15.54 -5.83 14.10
N PRO A 191 -15.93 -6.36 15.27
CA PRO A 191 -17.31 -6.30 15.76
C PRO A 191 -17.72 -4.86 16.10
N GLY A 192 -19.02 -4.66 16.36
CA GLY A 192 -19.56 -3.35 16.77
C GLY A 192 -20.13 -2.52 15.62
N THR A 193 -20.35 -3.13 14.46
CA THR A 193 -21.22 -2.56 13.42
C THR A 193 -22.41 -3.47 13.17
N PRO A 194 -23.59 -2.93 12.80
CA PRO A 194 -24.78 -3.75 12.55
C PRO A 194 -24.56 -4.88 11.54
N LEU A 195 -23.75 -4.64 10.51
CA LEU A 195 -23.35 -5.66 9.52
C LEU A 195 -22.48 -6.77 10.13
N ALA A 196 -21.49 -6.41 10.96
CA ALA A 196 -20.61 -7.38 11.59
C ALA A 196 -21.32 -8.21 12.67
N ASP A 197 -22.31 -7.61 13.34
CA ASP A 197 -23.03 -8.21 14.47
C ASP A 197 -24.27 -9.03 14.02
N GLY A 198 -24.54 -9.10 12.71
CA GLY A 198 -25.63 -9.91 12.14
C GLY A 198 -27.04 -9.33 12.32
N ALA A 199 -27.13 -8.01 12.52
CA ALA A 199 -28.41 -7.31 12.54
C ALA A 199 -29.03 -7.21 11.13
N TRP A 200 -30.35 -7.09 11.07
CA TRP A 200 -31.05 -6.71 9.84
C TRP A 200 -30.75 -5.25 9.51
N VAL A 201 -30.24 -5.00 8.32
CA VAL A 201 -29.81 -3.66 7.88
C VAL A 201 -30.30 -3.29 6.49
N SER A 202 -30.32 -1.99 6.21
CA SER A 202 -30.68 -1.43 4.90
C SER A 202 -29.94 -0.12 4.61
N GLY A 203 -29.81 0.24 3.33
CA GLY A 203 -29.12 1.47 2.92
C GLY A 203 -27.59 1.42 3.05
N GLU A 204 -26.99 2.49 3.55
CA GLU A 204 -25.54 2.59 3.76
C GLU A 204 -25.18 2.16 5.18
N GLN A 205 -24.26 1.20 5.29
CA GLN A 205 -23.94 0.55 6.56
C GLN A 205 -22.42 0.48 6.77
N PRO A 206 -21.92 0.84 7.97
CA PRO A 206 -20.50 0.74 8.26
C PRO A 206 -20.07 -0.72 8.48
N LEU A 207 -18.88 -1.05 8.02
CA LEU A 207 -18.19 -2.32 8.29
C LEU A 207 -16.75 -2.02 8.70
N GLY A 208 -16.43 -2.23 9.97
CA GLY A 208 -15.07 -2.08 10.48
C GLY A 208 -14.21 -3.29 10.16
N TYR A 209 -12.92 -3.06 9.94
CA TYR A 209 -11.95 -4.13 9.70
C TYR A 209 -10.55 -3.73 10.19
N ASP A 210 -9.69 -4.73 10.41
CA ASP A 210 -8.25 -4.54 10.66
C ASP A 210 -7.44 -5.41 9.70
N ALA A 211 -6.48 -4.82 8.99
CA ALA A 211 -5.73 -5.50 7.94
C ALA A 211 -4.23 -5.20 7.99
N HIS A 212 -3.41 -6.24 7.80
CA HIS A 212 -1.96 -6.17 7.92
C HIS A 212 -1.26 -6.99 6.85
N ASP A 213 -0.21 -6.41 6.28
CA ASP A 213 0.74 -7.07 5.40
C ASP A 213 2.16 -6.49 5.55
N ASN A 214 3.20 -7.22 5.15
CA ASN A 214 4.59 -6.76 5.24
C ASN A 214 4.98 -5.69 4.22
N VAL A 215 4.21 -5.50 3.14
CA VAL A 215 4.33 -4.37 2.23
C VAL A 215 3.17 -3.38 2.34
N GLY A 216 2.25 -3.61 3.28
CA GLY A 216 1.11 -2.74 3.52
C GLY A 216 -0.13 -3.14 2.72
N VAL A 217 -1.28 -2.66 3.16
CA VAL A 217 -2.58 -2.96 2.53
C VAL A 217 -3.01 -1.77 1.66
N ARG A 218 -3.34 -2.02 0.39
CA ARG A 218 -3.75 -1.00 -0.57
C ARG A 218 -5.26 -0.77 -0.55
N THR A 219 -6.04 -1.85 -0.53
CA THR A 219 -7.50 -1.76 -0.54
C THR A 219 -8.12 -2.82 0.37
N ALA A 220 -9.31 -2.54 0.86
CA ALA A 220 -10.18 -3.52 1.51
C ALA A 220 -11.56 -3.46 0.87
N THR A 221 -12.09 -4.60 0.45
CA THR A 221 -13.38 -4.68 -0.25
C THR A 221 -14.31 -5.59 0.51
N ALA A 222 -15.53 -5.11 0.77
CA ALA A 222 -16.62 -5.93 1.30
C ALA A 222 -17.18 -6.80 0.15
N VAL A 223 -17.12 -8.11 0.32
CA VAL A 223 -17.55 -9.09 -0.69
C VAL A 223 -18.63 -9.96 -0.08
N THR A 224 -19.79 -10.00 -0.71
CA THR A 224 -20.86 -10.95 -0.38
C THR A 224 -20.78 -12.18 -1.28
N THR A 225 -21.60 -13.18 -1.02
CA THR A 225 -21.62 -14.46 -1.77
C THR A 225 -21.72 -14.31 -3.30
N SER A 226 -22.26 -13.19 -3.79
CA SER A 226 -22.53 -12.98 -5.22
C SER A 226 -21.86 -11.75 -5.83
N LYS A 227 -21.43 -10.75 -5.04
CA LYS A 227 -20.98 -9.44 -5.56
C LYS A 227 -19.94 -8.75 -4.65
N ASN A 228 -19.13 -7.89 -5.26
CA ASN A 228 -18.39 -6.86 -4.52
C ASN A 228 -19.36 -5.74 -4.13
N ALA A 229 -19.50 -5.47 -2.84
CA ALA A 229 -20.47 -4.48 -2.35
C ALA A 229 -19.89 -3.07 -2.36
N SER A 230 -18.76 -2.84 -1.70
CA SER A 230 -18.10 -1.53 -1.56
C SER A 230 -16.63 -1.70 -1.15
N SER A 231 -15.80 -0.67 -1.36
CA SER A 231 -14.37 -0.73 -1.05
C SER A 231 -13.88 0.51 -0.30
N ASP A 232 -12.84 0.30 0.51
CA ASP A 232 -12.01 1.32 1.14
C ASP A 232 -10.64 1.32 0.46
N GLU A 233 -10.26 2.46 -0.12
CA GLU A 233 -8.95 2.65 -0.77
C GLU A 233 -8.02 3.42 0.17
N ARG A 234 -6.89 2.80 0.54
CA ARG A 234 -5.94 3.43 1.45
C ARG A 234 -5.05 4.42 0.71
N THR A 235 -4.77 5.55 1.36
CA THR A 235 -3.80 6.52 0.84
C THR A 235 -2.38 5.97 1.01
N CYS A 236 -1.80 5.48 -0.07
CA CYS A 236 -0.41 5.01 -0.11
C CYS A 236 0.56 6.15 -0.40
N ALA A 237 1.81 6.02 0.06
CA ALA A 237 2.86 6.95 -0.35
C ALA A 237 3.35 6.63 -1.77
N MET A 238 3.03 7.52 -2.70
CA MET A 238 3.36 7.36 -4.13
C MET A 238 4.56 8.23 -4.50
N ALA A 239 5.48 7.68 -5.28
CA ALA A 239 6.60 8.40 -5.90
C ALA A 239 6.25 8.85 -7.33
N THR A 240 5.38 8.10 -8.00
CA THR A 240 4.74 8.44 -9.28
C THR A 240 3.35 7.80 -9.30
N LYS A 241 2.58 7.95 -10.39
CA LYS A 241 1.31 7.23 -10.56
C LYS A 241 1.46 5.70 -10.58
N GLU A 242 2.65 5.18 -10.86
CA GLU A 242 2.89 3.75 -11.09
C GLU A 242 3.94 3.15 -10.13
N ALA A 243 4.57 3.97 -9.29
CA ALA A 243 5.62 3.54 -8.37
C ALA A 243 5.43 4.13 -6.97
N PHE A 244 5.69 3.31 -5.96
CA PHE A 244 5.59 3.69 -4.56
C PHE A 244 6.84 4.43 -4.09
N ALA A 245 6.68 5.26 -3.06
CA ALA A 245 7.79 5.76 -2.26
C ALA A 245 8.12 4.71 -1.17
N MET A 246 9.37 4.68 -0.69
CA MET A 246 9.79 3.79 0.42
C MET A 246 10.46 4.62 1.52
N PRO A 247 10.47 4.19 2.80
CA PRO A 247 10.04 2.87 3.30
C PRO A 247 8.55 2.77 3.63
N GLU A 248 7.84 3.89 3.77
CA GLU A 248 6.40 3.91 4.02
C GLU A 248 5.68 3.62 2.70
N LEU A 249 5.07 2.44 2.57
CA LEU A 249 4.31 2.02 1.39
C LEU A 249 2.82 2.39 1.57
N CYS A 250 1.94 1.40 1.64
CA CYS A 250 0.56 1.59 2.07
C CYS A 250 0.42 1.33 3.58
N PRO A 251 -0.51 1.98 4.30
CA PRO A 251 -0.67 1.80 5.74
C PRO A 251 -1.33 0.45 6.09
N ASN A 252 -0.91 -0.12 7.21
CA ASN A 252 -1.59 -1.23 7.90
C ASN A 252 -2.54 -0.71 8.98
N GLY A 253 -3.37 -1.58 9.54
CA GLY A 253 -4.20 -1.29 10.71
C GLY A 253 -5.69 -1.22 10.40
N ALA A 254 -6.44 -0.58 11.30
CA ALA A 254 -7.89 -0.49 11.23
C ALA A 254 -8.39 0.41 10.08
N GLY A 255 -9.56 0.09 9.54
CA GLY A 255 -10.28 0.89 8.57
C GLY A 255 -11.79 0.62 8.63
N GLN A 256 -12.55 1.33 7.80
CA GLN A 256 -13.99 1.16 7.71
C GLN A 256 -14.47 1.26 6.26
N ILE A 257 -15.35 0.33 5.87
CA ILE A 257 -16.01 0.33 4.57
C ILE A 257 -17.46 0.81 4.78
N THR A 258 -17.91 1.79 4.01
CA THR A 258 -19.34 2.12 3.92
C THR A 258 -19.98 1.24 2.86
N VAL A 259 -20.69 0.21 3.29
CA VAL A 259 -21.34 -0.78 2.44
C VAL A 259 -22.71 -0.28 2.00
N ASN A 260 -22.91 -0.13 0.69
CA ASN A 260 -24.23 0.16 0.13
C ASN A 260 -25.02 -1.16 -0.08
N THR A 261 -25.91 -1.47 0.84
CA THR A 261 -26.67 -2.74 0.83
C THR A 261 -27.68 -2.82 -0.32
N ARG A 262 -28.04 -1.69 -0.96
CA ARG A 262 -28.93 -1.69 -2.14
C ARG A 262 -28.28 -2.29 -3.38
N ARG A 263 -26.96 -2.51 -3.35
CA ARG A 263 -26.19 -3.19 -4.42
C ARG A 263 -25.94 -4.66 -4.10
N SER A 264 -26.33 -5.10 -2.91
CA SER A 264 -26.20 -6.48 -2.44
C SER A 264 -27.51 -7.22 -2.66
N ASP A 265 -27.47 -8.55 -2.52
CA ASP A 265 -28.69 -9.35 -2.55
C ASP A 265 -29.43 -9.24 -1.21
N GLU A 266 -30.74 -9.48 -1.22
CA GLU A 266 -31.57 -9.51 0.00
C GLU A 266 -31.33 -10.78 0.83
N GLY A 267 -31.68 -10.71 2.10
CA GLY A 267 -31.66 -11.82 3.05
C GLY A 267 -30.32 -12.06 3.73
N THR A 268 -30.23 -13.23 4.35
CA THR A 268 -29.08 -13.73 5.10
C THR A 268 -28.02 -14.24 4.13
N GLN A 269 -26.82 -13.68 4.20
CA GLN A 269 -25.69 -14.07 3.36
C GLN A 269 -24.35 -14.00 4.10
N GLN A 270 -23.34 -14.67 3.56
CA GLN A 270 -21.98 -14.54 4.07
C GLN A 270 -21.32 -13.28 3.52
N LEU A 271 -20.67 -12.54 4.41
CA LEU A 271 -19.91 -11.35 4.11
C LEU A 271 -18.46 -11.57 4.55
N VAL A 272 -17.51 -11.28 3.65
CA VAL A 272 -16.08 -11.25 3.95
C VAL A 272 -15.52 -9.88 3.61
N VAL A 273 -14.41 -9.52 4.27
CA VAL A 273 -13.55 -8.44 3.80
C VAL A 273 -12.37 -9.06 3.08
N ARG A 274 -12.17 -8.66 1.82
CA ARG A 274 -11.01 -9.01 1.00
C ARG A 274 -10.03 -7.85 1.01
N ALA A 275 -8.86 -8.05 1.62
CA ALA A 275 -7.76 -7.11 1.55
C ALA A 275 -6.88 -7.40 0.33
N GLN A 276 -6.37 -6.34 -0.29
CA GLN A 276 -5.33 -6.41 -1.31
C GLN A 276 -4.09 -5.66 -0.82
N ASP A 277 -2.92 -6.30 -0.85
CA ASP A 277 -1.65 -5.66 -0.49
C ASP A 277 -1.12 -4.72 -1.60
N THR A 278 0.02 -4.06 -1.34
CA THR A 278 0.71 -3.22 -2.34
C THR A 278 1.16 -3.98 -3.59
N ALA A 279 1.49 -5.27 -3.45
CA ALA A 279 1.95 -6.13 -4.53
C ALA A 279 0.79 -6.74 -5.37
N GLY A 280 -0.45 -6.58 -4.90
CA GLY A 280 -1.65 -7.10 -5.55
C GLY A 280 -2.10 -8.47 -5.03
N ASN A 281 -1.46 -9.05 -4.01
CA ASN A 281 -1.92 -10.29 -3.38
C ASN A 281 -3.22 -10.06 -2.62
N LEU A 282 -4.08 -11.08 -2.58
CA LEU A 282 -5.40 -11.03 -1.96
C LEU A 282 -5.47 -11.93 -0.72
N GLY A 283 -6.14 -11.46 0.32
CA GLY A 283 -6.45 -12.24 1.53
C GLY A 283 -7.85 -11.93 2.02
N ASP A 284 -8.58 -12.97 2.45
CA ASP A 284 -9.96 -12.86 2.91
C ASP A 284 -10.04 -13.02 4.44
N SER A 285 -10.99 -12.32 5.04
CA SER A 285 -11.33 -12.51 6.45
C SER A 285 -12.09 -13.81 6.67
N ALA A 286 -12.23 -14.21 7.94
CA ALA A 286 -13.31 -15.13 8.29
C ALA A 286 -14.66 -14.51 7.88
N PRO A 287 -15.62 -15.32 7.40
CA PRO A 287 -16.94 -14.81 7.03
C PRO A 287 -17.76 -14.47 8.26
N VAL A 288 -18.57 -13.43 8.14
CA VAL A 288 -19.63 -13.07 9.09
C VAL A 288 -20.99 -13.19 8.41
N THR A 289 -22.03 -13.47 9.20
CA THR A 289 -23.40 -13.51 8.70
C THR A 289 -23.95 -12.09 8.61
N ALA A 290 -24.22 -11.61 7.40
CA ALA A 290 -24.90 -10.34 7.15
C ALA A 290 -26.38 -10.61 6.81
N ARG A 291 -27.27 -9.73 7.26
CA ARG A 291 -28.71 -9.80 6.97
C ARG A 291 -29.19 -8.49 6.37
N ILE A 292 -29.54 -8.51 5.10
CA ILE A 292 -29.88 -7.31 4.34
C ILE A 292 -31.36 -7.34 4.00
N ASP A 293 -32.07 -6.27 4.32
CA ASP A 293 -33.47 -6.09 3.94
C ASP A 293 -33.72 -4.65 3.48
N ASN A 294 -33.71 -4.41 2.17
CA ASN A 294 -33.98 -3.08 1.60
C ASN A 294 -35.46 -2.85 1.24
N TYR A 295 -36.35 -3.80 1.55
CA TYR A 295 -37.74 -3.75 1.09
C TYR A 295 -38.70 -3.65 2.27
N ALA A 296 -39.58 -2.65 2.24
CA ALA A 296 -40.69 -2.61 3.18
C ALA A 296 -41.68 -3.76 2.88
N PRO A 297 -42.31 -4.34 3.92
CA PRO A 297 -43.43 -5.25 3.76
C PRO A 297 -44.55 -4.62 2.91
N PRO A 298 -45.24 -5.38 2.05
CA PRO A 298 -46.35 -4.86 1.28
C PRO A 298 -47.55 -4.53 2.17
N GLN A 299 -48.43 -3.65 1.69
CA GLN A 299 -49.70 -3.37 2.37
C GLN A 299 -50.57 -4.63 2.42
N VAL A 300 -51.19 -4.87 3.57
CA VAL A 300 -52.11 -5.99 3.81
C VAL A 300 -53.57 -5.55 3.70
N PRO A 301 -54.45 -6.41 3.16
CA PRO A 301 -55.89 -6.21 3.29
C PRO A 301 -56.29 -6.40 4.76
N VAL A 302 -57.14 -5.50 5.25
CA VAL A 302 -57.68 -5.56 6.61
C VAL A 302 -59.16 -5.93 6.52
N THR A 303 -59.62 -6.79 7.43
CA THR A 303 -61.02 -7.14 7.58
C THR A 303 -61.54 -6.64 8.92
N VAL A 304 -62.77 -6.10 8.93
CA VAL A 304 -63.46 -5.79 10.18
C VAL A 304 -64.17 -7.04 10.68
N GLU A 305 -63.80 -7.51 11.88
CA GLU A 305 -64.47 -8.64 12.52
C GLU A 305 -65.95 -8.31 12.75
N GLY A 306 -66.85 -9.18 12.29
CA GLY A 306 -68.30 -8.95 12.32
C GLY A 306 -68.87 -8.16 11.13
N GLY A 307 -68.03 -7.80 10.14
CA GLY A 307 -68.45 -7.21 8.86
C GLY A 307 -68.56 -5.68 8.84
N GLU A 308 -68.66 -5.12 7.64
CA GLU A 308 -68.56 -3.66 7.35
C GLU A 308 -69.89 -2.88 7.53
N HIS A 309 -70.88 -3.47 8.21
CA HIS A 309 -72.22 -2.87 8.37
C HIS A 309 -72.34 -1.94 9.58
N TRP A 310 -73.43 -1.17 9.62
CA TRP A 310 -73.76 -0.28 10.74
C TRP A 310 -73.76 -1.00 12.09
N ARG A 311 -73.19 -0.32 13.10
CA ARG A 311 -73.11 -0.80 14.49
C ARG A 311 -73.64 0.26 15.44
N ASN A 312 -74.20 -0.19 16.56
CA ASN A 312 -74.73 0.69 17.62
C ASN A 312 -73.68 1.01 18.70
N ARG A 313 -72.46 0.49 18.58
CA ARG A 313 -71.30 0.78 19.43
C ARG A 313 -70.11 1.18 18.56
N ASN A 314 -69.29 2.10 19.08
CA ASN A 314 -68.06 2.55 18.43
C ASN A 314 -66.88 1.64 18.84
N ASP A 315 -67.02 0.35 18.58
CA ASP A 315 -66.01 -0.68 18.80
C ASP A 315 -65.90 -1.59 17.57
N TYR A 316 -64.66 -1.92 17.22
CA TYR A 316 -64.36 -2.83 16.12
C TYR A 316 -63.00 -3.45 16.36
N ALA A 317 -62.88 -4.71 15.92
CA ALA A 317 -61.62 -5.42 15.84
C ALA A 317 -61.24 -5.54 14.37
N LEU A 318 -59.95 -5.35 14.10
CA LEU A 318 -59.35 -5.46 12.78
C LEU A 318 -58.49 -6.71 12.77
N SER A 319 -58.61 -7.52 11.73
CA SER A 319 -57.76 -8.70 11.53
C SER A 319 -57.10 -8.64 10.15
N TRP A 320 -55.89 -9.17 10.04
CA TRP A 320 -55.17 -9.33 8.78
C TRP A 320 -54.25 -10.54 8.85
N VAL A 321 -53.58 -10.85 7.74
CA VAL A 321 -52.55 -11.89 7.71
C VAL A 321 -51.29 -11.25 7.16
N ASN A 322 -50.18 -11.41 7.88
CA ASN A 322 -48.89 -10.96 7.38
C ASN A 322 -48.50 -11.74 6.12
N PRO A 323 -47.98 -11.06 5.10
CA PRO A 323 -47.47 -11.73 3.91
C PRO A 323 -46.29 -12.64 4.30
N PRO A 324 -46.03 -13.70 3.52
CA PRO A 324 -44.81 -14.49 3.69
C PRO A 324 -43.60 -13.64 3.31
N GLU A 325 -42.82 -13.21 4.30
CA GLU A 325 -41.63 -12.35 4.10
C GLU A 325 -40.36 -13.16 3.76
N GLY A 326 -40.34 -14.47 4.06
CA GLY A 326 -39.17 -15.32 3.81
C GLY A 326 -37.98 -14.95 4.69
N ASP A 327 -36.80 -14.76 4.08
CA ASP A 327 -35.56 -14.38 4.77
C ASP A 327 -35.42 -12.85 4.78
N ARG A 328 -36.17 -12.19 5.67
CA ARG A 328 -36.28 -10.74 5.80
C ARG A 328 -36.37 -10.31 7.26
N ALA A 329 -36.28 -9.00 7.49
CA ALA A 329 -36.46 -8.45 8.83
C ALA A 329 -37.86 -8.78 9.37
N PRO A 330 -37.99 -9.08 10.67
CA PRO A 330 -39.29 -9.35 11.26
C PRO A 330 -40.19 -8.10 11.23
N ILE A 331 -41.48 -8.30 10.97
CA ILE A 331 -42.50 -7.26 11.16
C ILE A 331 -42.64 -7.01 12.67
N VAL A 332 -42.34 -5.80 13.10
CA VAL A 332 -42.35 -5.41 14.53
C VAL A 332 -43.44 -4.41 14.90
N ALA A 333 -44.16 -3.86 13.91
CA ALA A 333 -45.25 -2.93 14.13
C ALA A 333 -46.20 -2.90 12.94
N ALA A 334 -47.46 -2.56 13.20
CA ALA A 334 -48.45 -2.20 12.19
C ALA A 334 -48.87 -0.73 12.38
N THR A 335 -48.79 0.05 11.30
CA THR A 335 -49.28 1.43 11.27
C THR A 335 -50.61 1.47 10.55
N TYR A 336 -51.63 2.05 11.18
CA TYR A 336 -52.97 2.15 10.61
C TYR A 336 -53.48 3.59 10.62
N LYS A 337 -54.38 3.87 9.68
CA LYS A 337 -55.09 5.16 9.59
C LYS A 337 -56.59 4.90 9.64
N LEU A 338 -57.29 5.63 10.50
CA LEU A 338 -58.74 5.62 10.58
C LEU A 338 -59.26 6.93 10.03
N CYS A 339 -60.02 6.86 8.93
CA CYS A 339 -60.55 8.05 8.26
C CYS A 339 -62.07 8.13 8.41
N THR A 340 -62.58 9.32 8.73
CA THR A 340 -64.01 9.59 8.76
C THR A 340 -64.56 9.67 7.33
N ALA A 341 -65.63 8.92 7.06
CA ALA A 341 -66.21 8.84 5.72
C ALA A 341 -66.83 10.16 5.23
N ALA A 342 -67.22 11.06 6.14
CA ALA A 342 -67.95 12.28 5.80
C ALA A 342 -67.04 13.41 5.28
N ASP A 343 -65.85 13.58 5.84
CA ASP A 343 -64.93 14.69 5.59
C ASP A 343 -63.50 14.23 5.25
N GLY A 344 -63.22 12.92 5.27
CA GLY A 344 -61.93 12.34 4.90
C GLY A 344 -60.81 12.58 5.91
N ASN A 345 -61.13 13.12 7.10
CA ASN A 345 -60.16 13.37 8.14
C ASN A 345 -59.66 12.05 8.74
N CYS A 346 -58.34 11.85 8.72
CA CYS A 346 -57.73 10.62 9.21
C CYS A 346 -56.95 10.84 10.50
N SER A 347 -57.10 9.93 11.46
CA SER A 347 -56.17 9.75 12.57
C SER A 347 -55.21 8.61 12.25
N GLN A 348 -53.94 8.76 12.62
CA GLN A 348 -52.91 7.73 12.44
C GLN A 348 -52.51 7.19 13.81
N ALA A 349 -52.33 5.88 13.90
CA ALA A 349 -51.84 5.21 15.09
C ALA A 349 -50.95 4.02 14.71
N GLU A 350 -50.20 3.54 15.70
CA GLU A 350 -49.26 2.44 15.56
C GLU A 350 -49.53 1.40 16.64
N ARG A 351 -49.42 0.13 16.26
CA ARG A 351 -49.45 -1.01 17.18
C ARG A 351 -48.13 -1.78 17.08
N PRO A 352 -47.26 -1.71 18.11
CA PRO A 352 -46.01 -2.47 18.14
C PRO A 352 -46.23 -3.91 18.62
N GLY A 353 -45.42 -4.83 18.12
CA GLY A 353 -45.40 -6.25 18.48
C GLY A 353 -44.68 -7.12 17.45
N VAL A 354 -43.82 -8.04 17.92
CA VAL A 354 -43.11 -8.97 17.04
C VAL A 354 -44.11 -9.93 16.39
N GLY A 355 -44.13 -9.98 15.06
CA GLY A 355 -45.01 -10.86 14.29
C GLY A 355 -46.49 -10.46 14.33
N ILE A 356 -46.79 -9.18 14.57
CA ILE A 356 -48.17 -8.69 14.74
C ILE A 356 -49.07 -9.05 13.54
N ALA A 357 -50.12 -9.81 13.79
CA ALA A 357 -51.19 -10.19 12.85
C ALA A 357 -52.47 -10.51 13.64
#